data_AF-Q8R5X9-F1
#
_entry.id   AF-Q8R5X9-F1
#
_cell.length_a   1.000
_cell.length_b   1.000
_cell.length_c   1.000
_cell.angle_alpha   90.00
_cell.angle_beta   90.00
_cell.angle_gamma   90.00
#
_symmetry.space_group_name_H-M   'P 1'
#
loop_
_entity.id
_entity.type
_entity.pdbx_description
1 polymer ?
#
loop_
_entity_poly.entity_id
_entity_poly.type
_entity_poly.pdbx_seq_one_letter_code
_entity_poly.pdbx_strand_id
1 'polypeptide(L)'
;MISTLSFSYQVNYDDVVDIVLRNYPQSRVTKIEIFNYKDKTVYEGEAFDKGQKIEFIIDVNTGEVFKIAPDYDDKYNPNYNLPITFEQASRIGLDNSFNGKVKSIELKNINKRAYYIVEVKEDKSEKEIRIDANSGKVIGIKEEE
;
A
#
# COMPACT_ATOMS: atom_id res chain seq x y z
N MET A 1 19.46 31.50 -1.04
CA MET A 1 18.66 30.39 -1.61
C MET A 1 18.33 29.45 -0.47
N ILE A 2 17.05 29.29 -0.14
CA ILE A 2 16.62 28.30 0.85
C ILE A 2 16.38 27.03 0.04
N SER A 3 17.24 26.01 0.17
CA SER A 3 16.95 24.70 -0.42
C SER A 3 15.77 24.12 0.34
N THR A 4 14.62 24.06 -0.30
CA THR A 4 13.54 23.18 0.14
C THR A 4 14.09 21.76 0.02
N LEU A 5 14.51 21.17 1.14
CA LEU A 5 14.70 19.73 1.26
C LEU A 5 13.34 19.10 0.96
N SER A 6 13.13 18.68 -0.29
CA SER A 6 12.03 17.77 -0.62
C SER A 6 12.34 16.47 0.10
N PHE A 7 11.70 16.24 1.24
CA PHE A 7 11.77 14.97 1.95
C PHE A 7 11.04 13.94 1.07
N SER A 8 11.78 13.26 0.20
CA SER A 8 11.32 12.05 -0.46
C SER A 8 11.60 10.89 0.48
N TYR A 9 10.60 10.06 0.76
CA TYR A 9 10.82 8.80 1.44
C TYR A 9 11.86 8.00 0.64
N GLN A 10 12.88 7.50 1.34
CA GLN A 10 13.97 6.78 0.70
C GLN A 10 13.57 5.34 0.37
N VAL A 11 12.69 4.76 1.18
CA VAL A 11 12.07 3.46 0.95
C VAL A 11 10.78 3.68 0.18
N ASN A 12 10.65 3.05 -0.98
CA ASN A 12 9.41 3.07 -1.76
C ASN A 12 8.55 1.83 -1.46
N TYR A 13 7.36 1.75 -2.08
CA TYR A 13 6.44 0.62 -1.86
C TYR A 13 7.02 -0.73 -2.34
N ASP A 14 7.86 -0.75 -3.37
CA ASP A 14 8.48 -1.97 -3.88
C ASP A 14 9.54 -2.49 -2.90
N ASP A 15 10.32 -1.58 -2.29
CA ASP A 15 11.25 -1.92 -1.22
C ASP A 15 10.52 -2.54 -0.01
N VAL A 16 9.35 -2.00 0.36
CA VAL A 16 8.49 -2.56 1.42
C VAL A 16 8.05 -3.97 1.06
N VAL A 17 7.56 -4.18 -0.17
CA VAL A 17 7.16 -5.51 -0.66
C VAL A 17 8.32 -6.50 -0.58
N ASP A 18 9.52 -6.10 -1.03
CA ASP A 18 10.73 -6.92 -0.95
C ASP A 18 11.10 -7.28 0.49
N ILE A 19 11.03 -6.34 1.44
CA ILE A 19 11.30 -6.59 2.86
C ILE A 19 10.32 -7.63 3.42
N VAL A 20 9.02 -7.51 3.10
CA VAL A 20 7.99 -8.45 3.54
C VAL A 20 8.22 -9.84 2.93
N LEU A 21 8.49 -9.91 1.62
CA LEU A 21 8.73 -11.18 0.92
C LEU A 21 10.00 -11.90 1.38
N ARG A 22 11.05 -11.19 1.82
CA ARG A 22 12.24 -11.84 2.42
C ARG A 22 11.92 -12.61 3.71
N ASN A 23 10.94 -12.14 4.48
CA ASN A 23 10.50 -12.78 5.72
C ASN A 23 9.39 -13.81 5.47
N TYR A 24 8.50 -13.54 4.52
CA TYR A 24 7.39 -14.40 4.13
C TYR A 24 7.34 -14.58 2.60
N PRO A 25 8.17 -15.49 2.04
CA PRO A 25 8.38 -15.59 0.58
C PRO A 25 7.17 -16.05 -0.25
N GLN A 26 6.12 -16.54 0.40
CA GLN A 26 4.89 -16.97 -0.27
C GLN A 26 3.72 -16.04 0.05
N SER A 27 4.00 -14.95 0.78
CA SER A 27 2.98 -13.97 1.14
C SER A 27 2.61 -13.07 -0.03
N ARG A 28 1.43 -12.46 0.09
CA ARG A 28 1.00 -11.35 -0.76
C ARG A 28 0.71 -10.14 0.11
N VAL A 29 1.36 -9.02 -0.18
CA VAL A 29 1.03 -7.73 0.44
C VAL A 29 -0.35 -7.26 -0.05
N THR A 30 -1.22 -6.92 0.89
CA THR A 30 -2.61 -6.52 0.65
C THR A 30 -2.90 -5.11 1.09
N LYS A 31 -2.12 -4.55 2.03
CA LYS A 31 -2.26 -3.16 2.46
C LYS A 31 -0.89 -2.57 2.75
N ILE A 32 -0.69 -1.32 2.34
CA ILE A 32 0.39 -0.45 2.81
C ILE A 32 -0.22 0.95 2.96
N GLU A 33 -0.06 1.54 4.12
CA GLU A 33 -0.52 2.87 4.48
C GLU A 33 0.59 3.64 5.20
N ILE A 34 0.75 4.92 4.89
CA ILE A 34 1.63 5.80 5.65
C ILE A 34 0.94 6.15 6.96
N PHE A 35 1.58 5.80 8.07
CA PHE A 35 1.05 5.99 9.41
C PHE A 35 2.06 6.69 10.32
N ASN A 36 1.58 7.28 11.42
CA ASN A 36 2.45 7.85 12.46
C ASN A 36 2.52 6.89 13.65
N TYR A 37 3.69 6.30 13.87
CA TYR A 37 3.95 5.34 14.93
C TYR A 37 5.08 5.85 15.83
N LYS A 38 4.78 6.15 17.10
CA LYS A 38 5.77 6.63 18.10
C LYS A 38 6.63 7.80 17.57
N ASP A 39 5.97 8.83 17.06
CA ASP A 39 6.59 10.03 16.46
C ASP A 39 7.47 9.76 15.21
N LYS A 40 7.39 8.56 14.63
CA LYS A 40 8.00 8.22 13.34
C LYS A 40 6.93 8.06 12.27
N THR A 41 7.23 8.50 11.06
CA THR A 41 6.46 8.13 9.87
C THR A 41 6.87 6.72 9.44
N VAL A 42 5.90 5.84 9.30
CA VAL A 42 6.12 4.42 8.96
C VAL A 42 5.16 3.99 7.85
N TYR A 43 5.54 2.93 7.14
CA TYR A 43 4.60 2.09 6.44
C TYR A 43 4.00 1.09 7.43
N GLU A 44 2.71 1.21 7.69
CA GLU A 44 1.92 0.16 8.33
C GLU A 44 1.19 -0.64 7.25
N GLY A 45 1.18 -1.96 7.36
CA GLY A 45 0.58 -2.75 6.32
C GLY A 45 0.30 -4.19 6.70
N GLU A 46 -0.33 -4.87 5.76
CA GLU A 46 -0.81 -6.24 5.88
C GLU A 46 -0.33 -7.07 4.69
N ALA A 47 0.04 -8.30 4.97
CA ALA A 47 0.24 -9.34 3.98
C ALA A 47 -0.49 -10.62 4.42
N PHE A 48 -0.76 -11.51 3.47
CA PHE A 48 -1.32 -12.83 3.76
C PHE A 48 -0.35 -13.91 3.32
N ASP A 49 0.04 -14.80 4.24
CA ASP A 49 0.82 -16.00 3.95
C ASP A 49 0.02 -17.23 4.35
N LYS A 50 -0.30 -18.12 3.39
CA LYS A 50 -1.00 -19.39 3.65
C LYS A 50 -2.28 -19.26 4.51
N GLY A 51 -3.02 -18.16 4.34
CA GLY A 51 -4.25 -17.87 5.07
C GLY A 51 -4.07 -17.27 6.46
N GLN A 52 -2.85 -16.89 6.82
CA GLN A 52 -2.51 -16.14 8.01
C GLN A 52 -2.23 -14.68 7.63
N LYS A 53 -2.92 -13.74 8.28
CA LYS A 53 -2.61 -12.31 8.17
C LYS A 53 -1.28 -12.04 8.88
N ILE A 54 -0.43 -11.26 8.24
CA ILE A 54 0.84 -10.77 8.74
C ILE A 54 0.73 -9.25 8.77
N GLU A 55 0.93 -8.66 9.94
CA GLU A 55 1.01 -7.21 10.08
C GLU A 55 2.48 -6.78 10.11
N PHE A 56 2.79 -5.66 9.46
CA PHE A 56 4.12 -5.09 9.48
C PHE A 56 4.11 -3.58 9.69
N ILE A 57 5.19 -3.09 10.30
CA ILE A 57 5.47 -1.67 10.50
C ILE A 57 6.94 -1.44 10.13
N ILE A 58 7.19 -0.59 9.13
CA ILE A 58 8.52 -0.37 8.54
C ILE A 58 8.78 1.14 8.44
N ASP A 59 9.95 1.60 8.87
CA ASP A 59 10.35 3.01 8.76
C ASP A 59 10.45 3.47 7.29
N VAL A 60 9.79 4.57 6.92
CA VAL A 60 9.75 5.08 5.53
C VAL A 60 11.10 5.61 5.01
N ASN A 61 12.04 5.89 5.90
CA ASN A 61 13.35 6.46 5.54
C ASN A 61 14.46 5.42 5.61
N THR A 62 14.43 4.53 6.60
CA THR A 62 15.53 3.57 6.84
C THR A 62 15.21 2.15 6.41
N GLY A 63 13.92 1.80 6.28
CA GLY A 63 13.49 0.42 6.08
C GLY A 63 13.61 -0.44 7.34
N GLU A 64 13.87 0.18 8.50
CA GLU A 64 13.90 -0.49 9.79
C GLU A 64 12.54 -1.15 10.07
N VAL A 65 12.55 -2.45 10.36
CA VAL A 65 11.35 -3.23 10.65
C VAL A 65 11.04 -3.13 12.14
N PHE A 66 10.00 -2.40 12.52
CA PHE A 66 9.51 -2.34 13.90
C PHE A 66 8.60 -3.51 14.26
N LYS A 67 7.86 -4.02 13.27
CA LYS A 67 6.98 -5.17 13.41
C LYS A 67 6.93 -5.93 12.08
N ILE A 68 7.00 -7.25 12.15
CA ILE A 68 6.55 -8.14 11.08
C ILE A 68 6.18 -9.47 11.74
N ALA A 69 4.88 -9.70 11.91
CA ALA A 69 4.41 -10.84 12.69
C ALA A 69 3.00 -11.26 12.29
N PRO A 70 2.64 -12.54 12.50
CA PRO A 70 1.27 -12.98 12.33
C PRO A 70 0.32 -12.23 13.27
N ASP A 71 -0.83 -11.81 12.74
CA ASP A 71 -1.97 -11.38 13.54
C ASP A 71 -2.98 -12.53 13.65
N TYR A 72 -3.09 -13.10 14.85
CA TYR A 72 -3.87 -14.31 15.12
C TYR A 72 -5.37 -14.06 15.29
N ASP A 73 -5.83 -12.81 15.27
CA ASP A 73 -7.24 -12.47 15.50
C ASP A 73 -8.12 -12.56 14.24
N ASP A 74 -7.51 -12.77 13.06
CA ASP A 74 -8.22 -12.67 11.78
C ASP A 74 -8.11 -13.93 10.91
N LYS A 75 -9.23 -14.66 10.79
CA LYS A 75 -9.38 -15.81 9.89
C LYS A 75 -9.94 -15.35 8.55
N TYR A 76 -9.20 -14.53 7.82
CA TYR A 76 -9.56 -14.17 6.45
C TYR A 76 -8.48 -14.68 5.50
N ASN A 77 -8.82 -15.63 4.62
CA ASN A 77 -7.91 -16.11 3.57
C ASN A 77 -8.50 -15.79 2.20
N PRO A 78 -8.25 -14.59 1.67
CA PRO A 78 -8.61 -14.31 0.29
C PRO A 78 -7.59 -14.96 -0.66
N ASN A 79 -8.07 -15.84 -1.53
CA ASN A 79 -7.22 -16.48 -2.54
C ASN A 79 -6.93 -15.49 -3.68
N TYR A 80 -5.86 -14.71 -3.54
CA TYR A 80 -5.50 -13.63 -4.46
C TYR A 80 -4.38 -14.04 -5.43
N ASN A 81 -4.68 -14.94 -6.36
CA ASN A 81 -3.86 -15.04 -7.57
C ASN A 81 -4.27 -13.94 -8.57
N LEU A 82 -3.96 -12.69 -8.22
CA LEU A 82 -4.37 -11.50 -8.99
C LEU A 82 -3.22 -11.03 -9.90
N PRO A 83 -3.50 -10.80 -11.20
CA PRO A 83 -2.53 -10.31 -12.18
C PRO A 83 -1.90 -8.96 -11.84
N ILE A 84 -2.68 -8.03 -11.26
CA ILE A 84 -2.18 -6.70 -10.94
C ILE A 84 -1.39 -6.78 -9.64
N THR A 85 -0.15 -6.31 -9.69
CA THR A 85 0.72 -6.19 -8.52
C THR A 85 0.45 -4.90 -7.76
N PHE A 86 0.95 -4.82 -6.53
CA PHE A 86 0.87 -3.64 -5.70
C PHE A 86 1.61 -2.45 -6.33
N GLU A 87 2.79 -2.70 -6.91
CA GLU A 87 3.56 -1.73 -7.68
C GLU A 87 2.74 -1.17 -8.86
N GLN A 88 2.11 -2.04 -9.63
CA GLN A 88 1.29 -1.64 -10.77
C GLN A 88 0.10 -0.79 -10.33
N ALA A 89 -0.57 -1.16 -9.23
CA ALA A 89 -1.64 -0.35 -8.66
C ALA A 89 -1.13 1.05 -8.25
N SER A 90 0.04 1.13 -7.61
CA SER A 90 0.70 2.40 -7.24
C SER A 90 0.93 3.29 -8.46
N ARG A 91 1.52 2.73 -9.53
CA ARG A 91 1.77 3.43 -10.80
C ARG A 91 0.48 3.94 -11.43
N ILE A 92 -0.55 3.10 -11.54
CA ILE A 92 -1.85 3.48 -12.10
C ILE A 92 -2.49 4.61 -11.27
N GLY A 93 -2.41 4.56 -9.94
CA GLY A 93 -2.93 5.62 -9.07
C GLY A 93 -2.21 6.95 -9.29
N LEU A 94 -0.88 6.93 -9.38
CA LEU A 94 -0.07 8.11 -9.67
C LEU A 94 -0.36 8.69 -11.07
N ASP A 95 -0.50 7.85 -12.09
CA ASP A 95 -0.84 8.25 -13.46
C ASP A 95 -2.23 8.92 -13.57
N ASN A 96 -3.11 8.69 -12.57
CA ASN A 96 -4.44 9.30 -12.47
C ASN A 96 -4.49 10.42 -11.41
N SER A 97 -3.34 10.93 -11.01
CA SER A 97 -3.20 12.06 -10.08
C SER A 97 -2.46 13.24 -10.71
N PHE A 98 -2.52 14.40 -10.08
CA PHE A 98 -1.80 15.60 -10.49
C PHE A 98 -0.66 15.90 -9.51
N ASN A 99 0.53 15.36 -9.82
CA ASN A 99 1.73 15.45 -8.97
C ASN A 99 1.49 14.99 -7.51
N GLY A 100 0.57 14.06 -7.31
CA GLY A 100 0.22 13.56 -5.99
C GLY A 100 1.24 12.59 -5.41
N LYS A 101 1.09 12.29 -4.12
CA LYS A 101 1.87 11.26 -3.40
C LYS A 101 0.93 10.18 -2.90
N VAL A 102 1.24 8.91 -3.17
CA VAL A 102 0.48 7.79 -2.61
C VAL A 102 0.57 7.84 -1.08
N LYS A 103 -0.59 7.77 -0.43
CA LYS A 103 -0.77 7.71 1.03
C LYS A 103 -1.06 6.28 1.46
N SER A 104 -1.94 5.60 0.74
CA SER A 104 -2.29 4.21 1.01
C SER A 104 -2.61 3.46 -0.28
N ILE A 105 -2.40 2.15 -0.24
CA ILE A 105 -2.88 1.21 -1.24
C ILE A 105 -3.46 0.03 -0.45
N GLU A 106 -4.70 -0.34 -0.75
CA GLU A 106 -5.41 -1.41 -0.06
C GLU A 106 -6.16 -2.30 -1.06
N LEU A 107 -5.98 -3.62 -0.94
CA LEU A 107 -6.69 -4.62 -1.72
C LEU A 107 -7.99 -5.01 -1.00
N LYS A 108 -9.13 -4.57 -1.53
CA LYS A 108 -10.46 -4.90 -0.97
C LYS A 108 -11.22 -5.88 -1.86
N ASN A 109 -11.93 -6.81 -1.22
CA ASN A 109 -12.95 -7.62 -1.87
C ASN A 109 -14.33 -6.98 -1.67
N ILE A 110 -14.92 -6.48 -2.75
CA ILE A 110 -16.25 -5.90 -2.75
C ILE A 110 -17.12 -6.76 -3.69
N ASN A 111 -18.18 -7.38 -3.15
CA ASN A 111 -19.09 -8.24 -3.92
C ASN A 111 -18.39 -9.32 -4.75
N LYS A 112 -17.44 -10.04 -4.14
CA LYS A 112 -16.62 -11.10 -4.78
C LYS A 112 -15.70 -10.62 -5.91
N ARG A 113 -15.45 -9.31 -6.01
CA ARG A 113 -14.46 -8.74 -6.92
C ARG A 113 -13.38 -8.02 -6.13
N ALA A 114 -12.14 -8.24 -6.54
CA ALA A 114 -10.98 -7.63 -5.91
C ALA A 114 -10.64 -6.30 -6.57
N TYR A 115 -10.44 -5.28 -5.75
CA TYR A 115 -10.08 -3.93 -6.19
C TYR A 115 -8.90 -3.43 -5.37
N TYR A 116 -7.96 -2.78 -6.05
CA TYR A 116 -7.03 -1.89 -5.39
C TYR A 116 -7.69 -0.54 -5.18
N ILE A 117 -7.61 -0.03 -3.96
CA ILE A 117 -7.97 1.32 -3.60
C ILE A 117 -6.67 2.05 -3.33
N VAL A 118 -6.34 3.04 -4.15
CA VAL A 118 -5.14 3.86 -4.03
C VAL A 118 -5.56 5.25 -3.59
N GLU A 119 -5.13 5.65 -2.39
CA GLU A 119 -5.32 7.01 -1.92
C GLU A 119 -4.08 7.83 -2.26
N VAL A 120 -4.29 8.95 -2.95
CA VAL A 120 -3.25 9.89 -3.34
C VAL A 120 -3.53 11.25 -2.73
N LYS A 121 -2.53 11.78 -2.02
CA LYS A 121 -2.56 13.15 -1.52
C LYS A 121 -2.04 14.11 -2.59
N GLU A 122 -2.88 15.07 -2.98
CA GLU A 122 -2.52 16.22 -3.81
C GLU A 122 -2.44 17.48 -2.93
N ASP A 123 -2.00 18.60 -3.50
CA ASP A 123 -1.77 19.84 -2.75
C ASP A 123 -3.04 20.37 -2.04
N LYS A 124 -4.22 20.14 -2.64
CA LYS A 124 -5.50 20.71 -2.19
C LYS A 124 -6.61 19.68 -2.00
N SER A 125 -6.36 18.42 -2.32
CA SER A 125 -7.37 17.36 -2.25
C SER A 125 -6.71 16.00 -2.00
N GLU A 126 -7.53 15.02 -1.65
CA GLU A 126 -7.19 13.61 -1.66
C GLU A 126 -8.03 12.91 -2.73
N LYS A 127 -7.39 11.99 -3.46
CA LYS A 127 -8.07 11.17 -4.46
C LYS A 127 -8.05 9.71 -4.03
N GLU A 128 -9.21 9.08 -4.06
CA GLU A 128 -9.36 7.64 -3.97
C GLU A 128 -9.55 7.08 -5.40
N ILE A 129 -8.53 6.41 -5.92
CA ILE A 129 -8.56 5.73 -7.22
C ILE A 129 -8.85 4.24 -7.00
N ARG A 130 -9.98 3.77 -7.53
CA ARG A 130 -10.36 2.35 -7.51
C ARG A 130 -9.98 1.67 -8.81
N ILE A 131 -9.21 0.60 -8.69
CA ILE A 131 -8.62 -0.16 -9.81
C ILE A 131 -9.08 -1.61 -9.73
N ASP A 132 -9.60 -2.16 -10.80
CA ASP A 132 -9.91 -3.59 -10.90
C ASP A 132 -8.63 -4.42 -10.83
N ALA A 133 -8.49 -5.26 -9.80
CA ALA A 133 -7.24 -5.97 -9.53
C ALA A 133 -6.94 -7.13 -10.51
N ASN A 134 -7.86 -7.44 -11.43
CA ASN A 134 -7.65 -8.44 -12.47
C ASN A 134 -7.18 -7.83 -13.80
N SER A 135 -7.68 -6.64 -14.11
CA SER A 135 -7.49 -6.00 -15.42
C SER A 135 -6.67 -4.72 -15.39
N GLY A 136 -6.45 -4.12 -14.21
CA GLY A 136 -5.77 -2.84 -14.05
C GLY A 136 -6.62 -1.64 -14.49
N LYS A 137 -7.90 -1.85 -14.83
CA LYS A 137 -8.79 -0.77 -15.25
C LYS A 137 -9.18 0.10 -14.06
N VAL A 138 -9.04 1.41 -14.21
CA VAL A 138 -9.64 2.37 -13.27
C VAL A 138 -11.16 2.31 -13.42
N ILE A 139 -11.85 1.97 -12.33
CA ILE A 139 -13.32 1.83 -12.29
C ILE A 139 -14.00 3.00 -11.59
N GLY A 140 -13.24 3.84 -10.89
CA GLY A 140 -13.76 5.03 -10.25
C GLY A 140 -12.65 5.88 -9.64
N ILE A 141 -12.85 7.19 -9.66
CA ILE A 141 -12.03 8.16 -8.97
C ILE A 141 -12.98 8.98 -8.12
N LYS A 142 -12.65 9.13 -6.84
CA LYS A 142 -13.37 9.98 -5.91
C LYS A 142 -12.39 11.03 -5.40
N GLU A 143 -12.81 12.29 -5.37
CA GLU A 143 -12.01 13.40 -4.88
C GLU A 143 -12.65 13.96 -3.61
N GLU A 144 -11.82 14.22 -2.61
CA GLU A 144 -12.18 14.77 -1.31
C GLU A 144 -11.31 16.01 -1.08
N GLU A 145 -11.93 17.18 -0.90
CA GLU A 145 -11.26 18.48 -0.66
C GLU A 145 -10.96 18.72 0.83
#